data_AF-A0A8I0KCW6-F1
#
_entry.id   AF-A0A8I0KCW6-F1
#
_cell.length_a   1.000
_cell.length_b   1.000
_cell.length_c   1.000
_cell.angle_alpha   90.00
_cell.angle_beta   90.00
_cell.angle_gamma   90.00
#
_symmetry.space_group_name_H-M   'P 1'
#
loop_
_entity.id
_entity.type
_entity.pdbx_description
1 polymer ?
#
loop_
_entity_poly.entity_id
_entity_poly.type
_entity_poly.pdbx_seq_one_letter_code
_entity_poly.pdbx_strand_id
1 'polypeptide(L)' 'PADLIGAITIPEDLNGDGILNADELGTDGSFNAQVALGPDALDGTVVNVNGVNYTVTAADLANGYITAA' A
#
# COMPACT_ATOMS: atom_id res chain seq x y z
N PRO A 1 0.78 18.32 -13.86
CA PRO A 1 0.23 17.28 -12.97
C PRO A 1 1.39 16.45 -12.42
N ALA A 2 1.32 15.96 -11.18
CA ALA A 2 2.33 15.09 -10.60
C ALA A 2 1.80 13.65 -10.55
N ASP A 3 2.67 12.69 -10.84
CA ASP A 3 2.41 11.25 -10.76
C ASP A 3 2.93 10.70 -9.44
N LEU A 4 2.07 10.73 -8.42
CA LEU A 4 2.46 10.46 -7.03
C LEU A 4 2.12 9.04 -6.55
N ILE A 5 1.09 8.40 -7.12
CA ILE A 5 0.61 7.09 -6.68
C ILE A 5 0.23 6.21 -7.86
N GLY A 6 0.45 4.91 -7.72
CA GLY A 6 0.13 3.89 -8.70
C GLY A 6 -0.94 2.92 -8.21
N ALA A 7 -0.78 1.64 -8.55
CA ALA A 7 -1.69 0.58 -8.17
C ALA A 7 -1.79 0.40 -6.65
N ILE A 8 -2.93 -0.14 -6.21
CA ILE A 8 -3.12 -0.63 -4.85
C ILE A 8 -3.13 -2.15 -4.92
N THR A 9 -2.33 -2.79 -4.07
CA THR A 9 -2.24 -4.25 -3.97
C THR A 9 -2.49 -4.68 -2.53
N ILE A 10 -3.07 -5.86 -2.37
CA ILE A 10 -3.20 -6.53 -1.08
C ILE A 10 -2.26 -7.73 -1.13
N PRO A 11 -1.08 -7.69 -0.49
CA PRO A 11 -0.10 -8.77 -0.59
C PRO A 11 -0.60 -10.10 0.03
N GLU A 12 -1.61 -10.03 0.89
CA GLU A 12 -2.27 -11.21 1.46
C GLU A 12 -3.19 -11.95 0.46
N ASP A 13 -3.60 -11.33 -0.66
CA ASP A 13 -4.25 -12.04 -1.77
C ASP A 13 -3.21 -12.86 -2.56
N LEU A 14 -2.84 -14.01 -1.99
CA LEU A 14 -1.76 -14.85 -2.48
C LEU A 14 -2.07 -15.49 -3.83
N ASN A 15 -3.34 -15.74 -4.11
CA ASN A 15 -3.77 -16.42 -5.32
C ASN A 15 -4.15 -15.44 -6.46
N GLY A 16 -4.40 -14.18 -6.13
CA GLY A 16 -4.63 -13.09 -7.09
C GLY A 16 -6.01 -13.11 -7.76
N ASP A 17 -7.01 -13.72 -7.13
CA ASP A 17 -8.39 -13.74 -7.62
C ASP A 17 -9.21 -12.52 -7.17
N GLY A 18 -8.62 -11.65 -6.35
CA GLY A 18 -9.25 -10.44 -5.83
C GLY A 18 -10.21 -10.70 -4.67
N ILE A 19 -10.15 -11.88 -4.04
CA ILE A 19 -10.97 -12.25 -2.88
C ILE A 19 -10.06 -12.75 -1.75
N LEU A 20 -10.07 -12.04 -0.61
CA LEU A 20 -9.43 -12.57 0.60
C LEU A 20 -10.28 -13.66 1.24
N ASN A 21 -9.78 -14.89 1.24
CA ASN A 21 -10.39 -16.00 1.99
C ASN A 21 -9.75 -16.19 3.39
N ALA A 22 -10.22 -17.18 4.15
CA ALA A 22 -9.75 -17.42 5.51
C ALA A 22 -8.28 -17.86 5.60
N ASP A 23 -7.76 -18.53 4.56
CA ASP A 23 -6.36 -18.96 4.52
C ASP A 23 -5.44 -17.76 4.21
N GLU A 24 -5.91 -16.81 3.42
CA GLU A 24 -5.19 -15.59 3.02
C GLU A 24 -5.24 -14.49 4.09
N LEU A 25 -6.39 -14.29 4.71
CA LEU A 25 -6.57 -13.30 5.78
C LEU A 25 -5.91 -13.73 7.10
N GLY A 26 -5.65 -15.03 7.26
CA GLY A 26 -5.08 -15.56 8.49
C GLY A 26 -5.99 -15.43 9.72
N THR A 27 -5.39 -15.49 10.90
CA THR A 27 -6.13 -15.58 12.19
C THR A 27 -6.37 -14.24 12.88
N ASP A 28 -5.67 -13.18 12.48
CA ASP A 28 -5.80 -11.83 13.04
C ASP A 28 -6.88 -11.00 12.33
N GLY A 29 -7.43 -11.50 11.20
CA GLY A 29 -8.57 -10.91 10.52
C GLY A 29 -8.28 -9.54 9.90
N SER A 30 -7.01 -9.22 9.69
CA SER A 30 -6.54 -7.91 9.20
C SER A 30 -5.74 -8.09 7.91
N PHE A 31 -5.62 -7.03 7.12
CA PHE A 31 -4.82 -7.04 5.89
C PHE A 31 -4.09 -5.71 5.74
N ASN A 32 -3.02 -5.71 4.93
CA ASN A 32 -2.33 -4.48 4.59
C ASN A 32 -2.70 -4.07 3.15
N ALA A 33 -2.92 -2.78 2.93
CA ALA A 33 -2.93 -2.22 1.58
C ALA A 33 -1.55 -1.64 1.26
N GLN A 34 -0.97 -2.06 0.14
CA GLN A 34 0.20 -1.39 -0.42
C GLN A 34 -0.24 -0.40 -1.47
N VAL A 35 0.16 0.87 -1.32
CA VAL A 35 -0.09 1.91 -2.32
C VAL A 35 1.23 2.18 -3.04
N ALA A 36 1.31 1.79 -4.32
CA ALA A 36 2.50 2.02 -5.13
C ALA A 36 2.79 3.51 -5.24
N LEU A 37 4.07 3.87 -5.19
CA LEU A 37 4.53 5.25 -5.34
C LEU A 37 4.84 5.54 -6.80
N GLY A 38 4.32 6.66 -7.28
CA GLY A 38 4.65 7.18 -8.59
C GLY A 38 6.06 7.79 -8.62
N PRO A 39 6.61 8.06 -9.82
CA PRO A 39 7.97 8.57 -9.98
C PRO A 39 8.18 9.98 -9.39
N ASP A 40 7.11 10.74 -9.16
CA ASP A 40 7.19 12.07 -8.54
C ASP A 40 7.03 12.04 -7.01
N ALA A 41 6.83 10.86 -6.40
CA ALA A 41 6.77 10.71 -4.95
C ALA A 41 8.15 10.91 -4.32
N LEU A 42 8.21 11.61 -3.19
CA LEU A 42 9.44 11.93 -2.48
C LEU A 42 9.29 11.65 -0.98
N ASP A 43 10.41 11.59 -0.28
CA ASP A 43 10.42 11.53 1.19
C ASP A 43 9.69 12.76 1.74
N GLY A 44 8.75 12.53 2.65
CA GLY A 44 7.84 13.56 3.16
C GLY A 44 6.56 13.78 2.33
N THR A 45 6.38 13.14 1.17
CA THR A 45 5.07 13.11 0.49
C THR A 45 4.03 12.49 1.43
N VAL A 46 2.85 13.11 1.55
CA VAL A 46 1.76 12.58 2.36
C VAL A 46 0.73 11.90 1.47
N VAL A 47 0.48 10.63 1.73
CA VAL A 47 -0.60 9.84 1.11
C VAL A 47 -1.71 9.67 2.12
N ASN A 48 -2.93 10.09 1.78
CA ASN A 48 -4.09 9.84 2.62
C ASN A 48 -4.76 8.53 2.18
N VAL A 49 -4.80 7.54 3.07
CA VAL A 49 -5.49 6.26 2.86
C VAL A 49 -6.66 6.21 3.84
N ASN A 50 -7.89 6.27 3.29
CA ASN A 50 -9.13 6.21 4.06
C ASN A 50 -9.18 7.19 5.27
N GLY A 51 -8.72 8.43 5.08
CA GLY A 51 -8.71 9.45 6.13
C GLY A 51 -7.47 9.43 7.03
N VAL A 52 -6.59 8.43 6.91
CA VAL A 52 -5.32 8.36 7.65
C VAL A 52 -4.17 8.84 6.77
N ASN A 53 -3.32 9.72 7.30
CA ASN A 53 -2.14 10.22 6.59
C ASN A 53 -0.94 9.29 6.83
N TYR A 54 -0.32 8.83 5.76
CA TYR A 54 0.94 8.11 5.74
C TYR A 54 1.99 9.02 5.10
N THR A 55 3.10 9.24 5.79
CA THR A 55 4.22 10.03 5.26
C THR A 55 5.20 9.07 4.60
N VAL A 56 5.41 9.24 3.31
CA VAL A 56 6.40 8.49 2.52
C VAL A 56 7.78 8.68 3.16
N THR A 57 8.46 7.58 3.40
CA THR A 57 9.83 7.54 3.90
C THR A 57 10.80 7.12 2.80
N ALA A 58 12.11 7.26 3.04
CA ALA A 58 13.13 6.71 2.15
C ALA A 58 13.01 5.18 1.95
N ALA A 59 12.50 4.44 2.95
CA ALA A 59 12.29 3.00 2.83
C ALA A 59 11.11 2.68 1.90
N ASP A 60 10.03 3.45 1.98
CA ASP A 60 8.87 3.29 1.09
C ASP A 60 9.25 3.56 -0.37
N LEU A 61 10.10 4.56 -0.62
CA LEU A 61 10.66 4.83 -1.95
C LEU A 61 11.54 3.68 -2.47
N ALA A 62 12.35 3.08 -1.60
CA ALA A 62 13.17 1.92 -1.96
C ALA A 62 12.32 0.67 -2.27
N ASN A 63 11.21 0.50 -1.55
CA ASN A 63 10.25 -0.58 -1.79
C ASN A 63 9.31 -0.29 -2.99
N GLY A 64 9.11 0.98 -3.31
CA GLY A 64 8.19 1.46 -4.35
C GLY A 64 6.74 1.58 -3.89
N TYR A 65 6.45 1.49 -2.59
CA TYR A 65 5.09 1.58 -2.04
C TYR A 65 5.11 1.97 -0.55
N ILE A 66 4.03 2.58 -0.07
CA ILE A 66 3.72 2.63 1.38
C ILE A 66 2.88 1.42 1.77
N THR A 67 2.90 1.06 3.07
CA THR A 67 2.00 0.05 3.65
C THR A 67 1.00 0.73 4.58
N ALA A 68 -0.29 0.50 4.34
CA ALA A 68 -1.39 0.96 5.18
C ALA A 68 -2.10 -0.24 5.83
N ALA A 69 -2.09 -0.28 7.16
CA ALA A 69 -2.78 -1.27 7.99
C ALA A 69 -4.08 -0.68 8.58
#